data_AF-A0A961CA08-F1
#
_entry.id   AF-A0A961CA08-F1
#
_cell.length_a   1.000
_cell.length_b   1.000
_cell.length_c   1.000
_cell.angle_alpha   90.00
_cell.angle_beta   90.00
_cell.angle_gamma   90.00
#
_symmetry.space_group_name_H-M   'P 1'
#
loop_
_entity.id
_entity.type
_entity.pdbx_description
1 polymer ?
#
loop_
_entity_poly.entity_id
_entity_poly.type
_entity_poly.pdbx_seq_one_letter_code
_entity_poly.pdbx_strand_id
1 'polypeptide(L)'
;MAKRINPKLNVAIAFALAIGLSLSVTLIVLGSRDSSTSGGNNSGSRNDGSQSTDSLAPTATLPPNDGTAAEIGESSGLAFPADMTGFRSAANPNGQQTDIIFLAPPTSATQFVTDSKLPTPVAGERLILHGSPLWGLNPDGDVTISSTESTFGKVHRTVELVTDNADPAAAVQLRVTLTPAG
;
A
#
# COMPACT_ATOMS: atom_id res chain seq x y z
N MET A 1 -39.38 1.88 -51.87
CA MET A 1 -38.10 1.94 -52.60
C MET A 1 -37.03 2.40 -51.61
N ALA A 2 -35.89 1.69 -51.56
CA ALA A 2 -34.64 1.99 -50.84
C ALA A 2 -34.63 2.05 -49.30
N LYS A 3 -34.52 0.84 -48.73
CA LYS A 3 -33.78 0.47 -47.53
C LYS A 3 -32.34 1.03 -47.58
N ARG A 4 -31.86 1.70 -46.53
CA ARG A 4 -30.42 1.87 -46.27
C ARG A 4 -30.10 1.42 -44.84
N ILE A 5 -29.18 0.47 -44.80
CA ILE A 5 -28.69 -0.27 -43.65
C ILE A 5 -27.18 -0.01 -43.60
N ASN A 6 -26.67 0.21 -42.38
CA ASN A 6 -25.28 0.01 -41.89
C ASN A 6 -24.20 1.04 -42.30
N PRO A 7 -23.06 1.16 -41.55
CA PRO A 7 -22.54 0.20 -40.56
C PRO A 7 -22.05 0.73 -39.20
N LYS A 8 -22.07 -0.22 -38.26
CA LYS A 8 -21.28 -0.38 -37.03
C LYS A 8 -19.99 0.43 -37.00
N LEU A 9 -19.89 1.33 -36.01
CA LEU A 9 -18.63 1.93 -35.60
C LEU A 9 -17.93 0.96 -34.66
N ASN A 10 -16.98 0.19 -35.19
CA ASN A 10 -16.04 -0.59 -34.40
C ASN A 10 -15.12 0.40 -33.67
N VAL A 11 -15.33 0.59 -32.36
CA VAL A 11 -14.34 1.27 -31.52
C VAL A 11 -13.26 0.26 -31.21
N ALA A 12 -12.13 0.41 -31.91
CA ALA A 12 -10.93 -0.37 -31.69
C ALA A 12 -10.34 -0.04 -30.31
N ILE A 13 -10.16 -1.08 -29.52
CA ILE A 13 -9.49 -1.09 -28.23
C ILE A 13 -7.99 -0.85 -28.47
N ALA A 14 -7.44 0.21 -27.89
CA ALA A 14 -6.00 0.43 -27.84
C ALA A 14 -5.50 0.14 -26.41
N PHE A 15 -5.01 -1.08 -26.19
CA PHE A 15 -4.22 -1.43 -25.00
C PHE A 15 -2.80 -0.87 -25.19
N ALA A 16 -2.47 0.20 -24.46
CA ALA A 16 -1.10 0.66 -24.34
C ALA A 16 -0.37 -0.17 -23.29
N LEU A 17 0.40 -1.16 -23.73
CA LEU A 17 1.33 -1.93 -22.91
C LEU A 17 2.60 -1.10 -22.69
N ALA A 18 2.73 -0.44 -21.55
CA ALA A 18 3.96 0.26 -21.16
C ALA A 18 4.88 -0.69 -20.38
N ILE A 19 5.88 -1.26 -21.08
CA ILE A 19 6.97 -2.02 -20.46
C ILE A 19 7.95 -0.99 -19.87
N GLY A 20 7.83 -0.74 -18.56
CA GLY A 20 8.75 0.10 -17.80
C GLY A 20 9.85 -0.74 -17.15
N LEU A 21 10.98 -0.86 -17.84
CA LEU A 21 12.21 -1.47 -17.33
C LEU A 21 12.85 -0.49 -16.32
N SER A 22 12.68 -0.66 -15.01
CA SER A 22 13.37 0.14 -14.00
C SER A 22 14.56 -0.61 -13.41
N LEU A 23 15.76 -0.10 -13.74
CA LEU A 23 17.04 -0.53 -13.20
C LEU A 23 17.09 -0.42 -11.66
N SER A 24 17.55 -1.50 -11.01
CA SER A 24 17.85 -1.53 -9.58
C SER A 24 19.12 -0.71 -9.29
N VAL A 25 19.03 0.29 -8.43
CA VAL A 25 20.21 0.98 -7.86
C VAL A 25 20.63 0.21 -6.61
N THR A 26 21.78 -0.46 -6.66
CA THR A 26 22.43 -1.06 -5.49
C THR A 26 23.08 0.05 -4.66
N LEU A 27 22.65 0.23 -3.42
CA LEU A 27 23.32 1.10 -2.46
C LEU A 27 24.47 0.32 -1.79
N ILE A 28 25.72 0.72 -2.06
CA ILE A 28 26.91 0.19 -1.39
C ILE A 28 27.13 1.00 -0.11
N VAL A 29 27.07 0.35 1.05
CA VAL A 29 27.47 0.94 2.34
C VAL A 29 28.99 0.85 2.47
N LEU A 30 29.68 1.99 2.35
CA LEU A 30 31.09 2.10 2.74
C LEU A 30 31.19 2.18 4.26
N GLY A 31 31.63 1.09 4.89
CA GLY A 31 32.07 1.08 6.27
C GLY A 31 33.51 1.61 6.38
N SER A 32 33.66 2.83 6.90
CA SER A 32 34.97 3.34 7.33
C SER A 32 35.31 2.75 8.70
N ARG A 33 36.21 1.78 8.71
CA ARG A 33 36.94 1.34 9.90
C ARG A 33 38.19 2.20 10.01
N ASP A 34 38.30 2.97 11.08
CA ASP A 34 39.61 3.46 11.55
C ASP A 34 39.86 2.89 12.94
N SER A 35 40.75 1.90 12.97
CA SER A 35 41.44 1.46 14.17
C SER A 35 42.67 2.33 14.34
N SER A 36 42.82 2.99 15.49
CA SER A 36 44.09 3.53 15.94
C SER A 36 44.18 3.38 17.45
N THR A 37 45.05 2.47 17.88
CA THR A 37 45.43 2.24 19.27
C THR A 37 46.72 3.00 19.56
N SER A 38 46.70 3.87 20.57
CA SER A 38 47.86 4.38 21.34
C SER A 38 47.28 5.36 22.39
N GLY A 39 47.12 5.01 23.66
CA GLY A 39 48.21 4.82 24.63
C GLY A 39 48.44 6.13 25.40
N GLY A 40 48.10 6.18 26.70
CA GLY A 40 48.51 7.29 27.58
C GLY A 40 47.51 7.71 28.66
N ASN A 41 47.78 7.26 29.89
CA ASN A 41 47.07 7.53 31.13
C ASN A 41 46.85 9.03 31.42
N ASN A 42 45.64 9.43 31.82
CA ASN A 42 45.50 10.51 32.79
C ASN A 42 44.22 10.36 33.64
N SER A 43 44.41 10.52 34.95
CA SER A 43 43.39 10.50 36.00
C SER A 43 42.40 11.63 35.80
N GLY A 44 41.11 11.33 35.80
CA GLY A 44 40.04 12.30 35.68
C GLY A 44 38.68 11.67 35.90
N SER A 45 38.20 11.74 37.14
CA SER A 45 36.82 11.47 37.54
C SER A 45 35.81 12.04 36.55
N ARG A 46 34.95 11.17 36.00
CA ARG A 46 33.64 11.51 35.41
C ARG A 46 32.76 10.28 35.50
N ASN A 47 31.67 10.40 36.26
CA ASN A 47 30.51 9.53 36.16
C ASN A 47 30.05 9.54 34.70
N ASP A 48 30.07 8.38 34.05
CA ASP A 48 29.16 8.13 32.93
C ASP A 48 28.78 6.65 32.98
N GLY A 49 27.64 6.40 33.63
CA GLY A 49 27.00 5.10 33.57
C GLY A 49 26.58 4.89 32.13
N SER A 50 27.39 4.13 31.39
CA SER A 50 27.03 3.60 30.08
C SER A 50 25.82 2.69 30.26
N GLN A 51 24.62 3.29 30.26
CA GLN A 51 23.41 2.58 29.94
C GLN A 51 23.52 2.25 28.46
N SER A 52 23.79 0.98 28.19
CA SER A 52 23.41 0.35 26.94
C SER A 52 21.93 0.66 26.73
N THR A 53 21.61 1.67 25.92
CA THR A 53 20.30 1.79 25.32
C THR A 53 20.21 0.63 24.34
N ASP A 54 19.75 -0.50 24.84
CA ASP A 54 19.15 -1.54 24.04
C ASP A 54 17.90 -0.88 23.42
N SER A 55 18.12 -0.09 22.36
CA SER A 55 17.05 0.52 21.57
C SER A 55 16.37 -0.63 20.85
N LEU A 56 15.45 -1.29 21.57
CA LEU A 56 14.41 -2.10 20.99
C LEU A 56 13.75 -1.23 19.93
N ALA A 57 14.02 -1.54 18.66
CA ALA A 57 13.43 -0.84 17.55
C ALA A 57 11.90 -0.86 17.78
N PRO A 58 11.19 0.29 17.72
CA PRO A 58 9.77 0.33 18.07
C PRO A 58 9.02 -0.68 17.21
N THR A 59 8.37 -1.67 17.83
CA THR A 59 7.53 -2.62 17.10
C THR A 59 6.48 -1.80 16.33
N ALA A 60 6.27 -2.12 15.06
CA ALA A 60 5.24 -1.44 14.29
C ALA A 60 3.89 -1.66 14.98
N THR A 61 3.28 -0.59 15.48
CA THR A 61 1.94 -0.64 16.04
C THR A 61 0.97 -0.37 14.90
N LEU A 62 0.17 -1.38 14.54
CA LEU A 62 -0.92 -1.17 13.61
C LEU A 62 -1.99 -0.24 14.21
N PRO A 63 -2.70 0.54 13.38
CA PRO A 63 -3.80 1.36 13.85
C PRO A 63 -4.88 0.50 14.53
N PRO A 64 -5.62 1.07 15.50
CA PRO A 64 -6.65 0.36 16.23
C PRO A 64 -7.75 -0.15 15.30
N ASN A 65 -8.51 -1.13 15.82
CA ASN A 65 -9.51 -1.92 15.10
C ASN A 65 -10.66 -1.06 14.50
N ASP A 66 -10.83 0.15 15.02
CA ASP A 66 -11.84 1.16 14.68
C ASP A 66 -11.23 2.51 14.24
N GLY A 67 -9.95 2.51 13.85
CA GLY A 67 -9.24 3.72 13.43
C GLY A 67 -9.93 4.46 12.30
N THR A 68 -9.94 5.78 12.38
CA THR A 68 -10.41 6.66 11.31
C THR A 68 -9.45 6.63 10.12
N ALA A 69 -9.94 7.05 8.95
CA ALA A 69 -9.09 7.17 7.76
C ALA A 69 -7.89 8.10 7.97
N ALA A 70 -8.05 9.17 8.77
CA ALA A 70 -6.97 10.09 9.09
C ALA A 70 -5.86 9.42 9.91
N GLU A 71 -6.22 8.72 10.99
CA GLU A 71 -5.26 8.02 11.86
C GLU A 71 -4.56 6.87 11.12
N ILE A 72 -5.30 6.13 10.30
CA ILE A 72 -4.74 5.08 9.44
C ILE A 72 -3.81 5.71 8.40
N GLY A 73 -4.21 6.83 7.79
CA GLY A 73 -3.41 7.51 6.78
C GLY A 73 -2.08 8.02 7.34
N GLU A 74 -2.09 8.61 8.54
CA GLU A 74 -0.88 9.06 9.22
C GLU A 74 0.07 7.90 9.55
N SER A 75 -0.45 6.79 10.08
CA SER A 75 0.37 5.64 10.48
C SER A 75 0.90 4.80 9.32
N SER A 76 0.18 4.74 8.20
CA SER A 76 0.52 3.91 7.03
C SER A 76 1.00 4.70 5.80
N GLY A 77 1.00 6.03 5.86
CA GLY A 77 1.33 6.88 4.70
C GLY A 77 0.35 6.72 3.53
N LEU A 78 -0.87 6.27 3.79
CA LEU A 78 -1.95 6.20 2.80
C LEU A 78 -2.69 7.53 2.72
N ALA A 79 -2.90 8.03 1.51
CA ALA A 79 -3.57 9.29 1.24
C ALA A 79 -5.02 9.04 0.82
N PHE A 80 -5.91 8.86 1.80
CA PHE A 80 -7.33 8.58 1.54
C PHE A 80 -8.03 9.76 0.82
N PRO A 81 -8.77 9.51 -0.29
CA PRO A 81 -9.48 10.56 -1.00
C PRO A 81 -10.59 11.19 -0.15
N ALA A 82 -10.80 12.50 -0.28
CA ALA A 82 -11.84 13.21 0.46
C ALA A 82 -13.28 12.85 0.02
N ASP A 83 -13.43 12.36 -1.21
CA ASP A 83 -14.70 11.95 -1.82
C ASP A 83 -14.98 10.45 -1.69
N MET A 84 -14.16 9.73 -0.92
CA MET A 84 -14.40 8.31 -0.67
C MET A 84 -15.66 8.10 0.16
N THR A 85 -16.29 6.94 -0.02
CA THR A 85 -17.48 6.55 0.73
C THR A 85 -17.34 5.13 1.27
N GLY A 86 -18.16 4.78 2.26
CA GLY A 86 -18.20 3.41 2.78
C GLY A 86 -16.92 2.95 3.49
N PHE A 87 -16.09 3.88 3.98
CA PHE A 87 -14.88 3.56 4.71
C PHE A 87 -15.18 2.69 5.94
N ARG A 88 -14.53 1.53 6.03
CA ARG A 88 -14.57 0.65 7.19
C ARG A 88 -13.19 0.03 7.38
N SER A 89 -12.82 -0.19 8.63
CA SER A 89 -11.60 -0.90 9.04
C SER A 89 -11.96 -2.06 9.97
N ALA A 90 -11.10 -3.08 9.98
CA ALA A 90 -11.14 -4.20 10.89
C ALA A 90 -9.72 -4.75 11.06
N ALA A 91 -9.21 -4.70 12.27
CA ALA A 91 -8.02 -5.42 12.69
C ALA A 91 -8.35 -6.85 13.14
N ASN A 92 -7.43 -7.76 12.84
CA ASN A 92 -7.52 -9.13 13.31
C ASN A 92 -7.31 -9.21 14.85
N PRO A 93 -7.75 -10.29 15.52
CA PRO A 93 -7.71 -10.38 16.98
C PRO A 93 -6.31 -10.29 17.61
N ASN A 94 -5.25 -10.59 16.86
CA ASN A 94 -3.87 -10.53 17.34
C ASN A 94 -3.18 -9.19 17.01
N GLY A 95 -3.89 -8.24 16.38
CA GLY A 95 -3.38 -6.92 16.03
C GLY A 95 -2.20 -6.94 15.04
N GLN A 96 -2.03 -8.02 14.28
CA GLN A 96 -0.97 -8.15 13.27
C GLN A 96 -1.44 -7.83 11.85
N GLN A 97 -2.73 -7.56 11.67
CA GLN A 97 -3.29 -7.17 10.39
C GLN A 97 -4.44 -6.18 10.59
N THR A 98 -4.48 -5.14 9.78
CA THR A 98 -5.63 -4.25 9.64
C THR A 98 -6.11 -4.26 8.20
N ASP A 99 -7.35 -4.69 8.01
CA ASP A 99 -8.05 -4.70 6.74
C ASP A 99 -8.93 -3.46 6.64
N ILE A 100 -8.96 -2.82 5.47
CA ILE A 100 -9.73 -1.61 5.20
C ILE A 100 -10.44 -1.76 3.87
N ILE A 101 -11.69 -1.30 3.81
CA ILE A 101 -12.46 -1.23 2.58
C ILE A 101 -13.07 0.16 2.43
N PHE A 102 -13.09 0.67 1.20
CA PHE A 102 -13.83 1.88 0.84
C PHE A 102 -14.14 1.88 -0.66
N LEU A 103 -15.02 2.79 -1.06
CA LEU A 103 -15.36 3.06 -2.45
C LEU A 103 -14.83 4.44 -2.84
N ALA A 104 -14.28 4.57 -4.04
CA ALA A 104 -13.86 5.86 -4.59
C ALA A 104 -14.19 5.95 -6.08
N PRO A 105 -14.51 7.14 -6.61
CA PRO A 105 -14.57 7.34 -8.06
C PRO A 105 -13.27 6.88 -8.75
N PRO A 106 -13.30 6.40 -10.01
CA PRO A 106 -12.12 5.88 -10.69
C PRO A 106 -10.90 6.84 -10.70
N THR A 107 -11.15 8.14 -10.89
CA THR A 107 -10.11 9.17 -10.82
C THR A 107 -9.48 9.25 -9.43
N SER A 108 -10.30 9.24 -8.38
CA SER A 108 -9.88 9.34 -6.99
C SER A 108 -9.16 8.07 -6.51
N ALA A 109 -9.55 6.89 -7.01
CA ALA A 109 -8.82 5.64 -6.79
C ALA A 109 -7.41 5.68 -7.42
N THR A 110 -7.28 6.28 -8.60
CA THR A 110 -5.97 6.47 -9.26
C THR A 110 -5.10 7.49 -8.50
N GLN A 111 -5.72 8.57 -8.01
CA GLN A 111 -5.05 9.56 -7.16
C GLN A 111 -4.61 8.95 -5.84
N PHE A 112 -5.43 8.12 -5.19
CA PHE A 112 -5.06 7.40 -3.97
C PHE A 112 -3.75 6.63 -4.13
N VAL A 113 -3.59 5.89 -5.24
CA VAL A 113 -2.33 5.18 -5.55
C VAL A 113 -1.15 6.15 -5.64
N THR A 114 -1.33 7.23 -6.39
CA THR A 114 -0.26 8.21 -6.67
C THR A 114 0.15 9.00 -5.43
N ASP A 115 -0.82 9.44 -4.64
CA ASP A 115 -0.61 10.29 -3.46
C ASP A 115 -0.07 9.46 -2.30
N SER A 116 -0.47 8.19 -2.19
CA SER A 116 0.07 7.21 -1.23
C SER A 116 1.47 6.69 -1.59
N LYS A 117 2.03 7.14 -2.74
CA LYS A 117 3.32 6.69 -3.29
C LYS A 117 3.39 5.17 -3.46
N LEU A 118 2.26 4.57 -3.87
CA LEU A 118 2.19 3.16 -4.18
C LEU A 118 2.74 2.91 -5.60
N PRO A 119 3.42 1.78 -5.85
CA PRO A 119 3.73 1.36 -7.21
C PRO A 119 2.47 1.24 -8.06
N THR A 120 2.63 1.36 -9.39
CA THR A 120 1.53 1.18 -10.33
C THR A 120 0.91 -0.21 -10.17
N PRO A 121 -0.43 -0.32 -9.97
CA PRO A 121 -1.09 -1.60 -9.83
C PRO A 121 -0.96 -2.47 -11.07
N VAL A 122 -0.74 -3.76 -10.86
CA VAL A 122 -0.66 -4.77 -11.92
C VAL A 122 -2.03 -5.39 -12.13
N ALA A 123 -2.57 -5.24 -13.34
CA ALA A 123 -3.86 -5.80 -13.70
C ALA A 123 -3.82 -7.35 -13.74
N GLY A 124 -4.86 -7.99 -13.20
CA GLY A 124 -4.99 -9.45 -13.12
C GLY A 124 -4.19 -10.08 -11.97
N GLU A 125 -3.40 -9.31 -11.23
CA GLU A 125 -2.68 -9.79 -10.06
C GLU A 125 -3.57 -9.70 -8.80
N ARG A 126 -3.53 -10.73 -7.97
CA ARG A 126 -4.15 -10.79 -6.65
C ARG A 126 -3.08 -10.88 -5.59
N LEU A 127 -3.08 -9.95 -4.65
CA LEU A 127 -2.15 -9.95 -3.51
C LEU A 127 -2.87 -10.17 -2.18
N ILE A 128 -4.16 -9.84 -2.08
CA ILE A 128 -4.98 -10.10 -0.89
C ILE A 128 -5.69 -11.45 -1.08
N LEU A 129 -5.11 -12.49 -0.49
CA LEU A 129 -5.53 -13.89 -0.62
C LEU A 129 -6.23 -14.45 0.62
N HIS A 130 -6.69 -13.59 1.53
CA HIS A 130 -7.47 -13.96 2.71
C HIS A 130 -8.89 -13.38 2.66
N GLY A 131 -9.79 -13.99 3.42
CA GLY A 131 -11.09 -13.42 3.74
C GLY A 131 -10.98 -12.44 4.90
N SER A 132 -11.80 -11.39 4.89
CA SER A 132 -11.84 -10.37 5.92
C SER A 132 -13.25 -10.29 6.53
N PRO A 133 -13.42 -9.82 7.77
CA PRO A 133 -14.74 -9.43 8.27
C PRO A 133 -15.44 -8.38 7.39
N LEU A 134 -14.69 -7.68 6.54
CA LEU A 134 -15.20 -6.66 5.62
C LEU A 134 -15.56 -7.20 4.23
N TRP A 135 -14.99 -8.32 3.79
CA TRP A 135 -15.17 -8.88 2.44
C TRP A 135 -14.96 -10.40 2.37
N GLY A 136 -15.65 -11.04 1.42
CA GLY A 136 -15.35 -12.42 1.03
C GLY A 136 -14.01 -12.55 0.30
N LEU A 137 -13.41 -13.74 0.35
CA LEU A 137 -12.11 -14.06 -0.27
C LEU A 137 -12.01 -13.60 -1.74
N ASN A 138 -13.07 -13.81 -2.50
CA ASN A 138 -13.19 -13.34 -3.86
C ASN A 138 -14.26 -12.25 -3.92
N PRO A 139 -14.04 -11.16 -4.67
CA PRO A 139 -15.12 -10.25 -5.00
C PRO A 139 -16.19 -10.95 -5.84
N ASP A 140 -17.44 -10.55 -5.64
CA ASP A 140 -18.57 -11.08 -6.39
C ASP A 140 -18.68 -10.38 -7.76
N GLY A 141 -19.24 -11.10 -8.75
CA GLY A 141 -19.53 -10.54 -10.07
C GLY A 141 -18.38 -10.67 -11.09
N ASP A 142 -18.59 -10.04 -12.25
CA ASP A 142 -17.57 -9.93 -13.30
C ASP A 142 -16.72 -8.69 -13.03
N VAL A 143 -15.56 -8.90 -12.42
CA VAL A 143 -14.68 -7.81 -11.97
C VAL A 143 -13.27 -7.96 -12.53
N THR A 144 -12.60 -6.82 -12.72
CA THR A 144 -11.15 -6.75 -12.89
C THR A 144 -10.52 -6.37 -11.56
N ILE A 145 -9.44 -7.06 -11.21
CA ILE A 145 -8.66 -6.75 -10.02
C ILE A 145 -7.27 -6.35 -10.45
N SER A 146 -6.78 -5.23 -9.92
CA SER A 146 -5.38 -4.82 -10.05
C SER A 146 -4.80 -4.56 -8.67
N SER A 147 -3.57 -5.04 -8.44
CA SER A 147 -2.98 -5.03 -7.11
C SER A 147 -1.63 -4.33 -7.07
N THR A 148 -1.28 -3.77 -5.92
CA THR A 148 0.03 -3.18 -5.66
C THR A 148 0.39 -3.39 -4.20
N GLU A 149 1.68 -3.44 -3.90
CA GLU A 149 2.19 -3.48 -2.54
C GLU A 149 3.40 -2.59 -2.35
N SER A 150 3.66 -2.20 -1.11
CA SER A 150 4.82 -1.39 -0.74
C SER A 150 5.02 -1.39 0.77
N THR A 151 6.10 -0.74 1.22
CA THR A 151 6.34 -0.47 2.62
C THR A 151 6.38 1.03 2.88
N PHE A 152 5.76 1.47 3.97
CA PHE A 152 5.90 2.82 4.52
C PHE A 152 6.34 2.73 5.98
N GLY A 153 7.53 3.24 6.28
CA GLY A 153 8.12 3.04 7.60
C GLY A 153 8.23 1.55 7.93
N LYS A 154 7.49 1.09 8.95
CA LYS A 154 7.41 -0.31 9.37
C LYS A 154 6.06 -0.97 9.05
N VAL A 155 5.31 -0.43 8.11
CA VAL A 155 4.02 -0.97 7.70
C VAL A 155 4.13 -1.47 6.27
N HIS A 156 3.89 -2.76 6.07
CA HIS A 156 3.66 -3.36 4.77
C HIS A 156 2.21 -3.10 4.35
N ARG A 157 2.02 -2.64 3.12
CA ARG A 157 0.75 -2.14 2.58
C ARG A 157 0.45 -2.90 1.31
N THR A 158 -0.63 -3.65 1.30
CA THR A 158 -1.15 -4.32 0.11
C THR A 158 -2.49 -3.70 -0.25
N VAL A 159 -2.67 -3.37 -1.52
CA VAL A 159 -3.88 -2.72 -2.04
C VAL A 159 -4.37 -3.48 -3.26
N GLU A 160 -5.65 -3.82 -3.29
CA GLU A 160 -6.37 -4.25 -4.48
C GLU A 160 -7.41 -3.21 -4.87
N LEU A 161 -7.44 -2.86 -6.16
CA LEU A 161 -8.52 -2.11 -6.79
C LEU A 161 -9.42 -3.10 -7.50
N VAL A 162 -10.69 -3.14 -7.11
CA VAL A 162 -11.71 -4.02 -7.67
C VAL A 162 -12.68 -3.15 -8.50
N THR A 163 -12.68 -3.38 -9.81
CA THR A 163 -13.49 -2.63 -10.78
C THR A 163 -14.56 -3.54 -11.38
N ASP A 164 -15.80 -3.07 -11.40
CA ASP A 164 -16.90 -3.76 -12.08
C ASP A 164 -16.72 -3.66 -13.61
N ASN A 165 -16.68 -4.79 -14.30
CA ASN A 165 -16.53 -4.82 -15.75
C ASN A 165 -17.81 -4.42 -16.48
N ALA A 166 -18.97 -4.55 -15.84
CA ALA A 166 -20.26 -4.15 -16.42
C ALA A 166 -20.46 -2.63 -16.38
N ASP A 167 -19.87 -1.94 -15.40
CA ASP A 167 -19.88 -0.48 -15.31
C ASP A 167 -18.52 0.08 -14.83
N PRO A 168 -17.54 0.25 -15.74
CA PRO A 168 -16.23 0.79 -15.39
C PRO A 168 -16.23 2.24 -14.90
N ALA A 169 -17.35 2.96 -15.04
CA ALA A 169 -17.50 4.31 -14.51
C ALA A 169 -18.03 4.32 -13.07
N ALA A 170 -18.48 3.17 -12.55
CA ALA A 170 -18.88 3.01 -11.16
C ALA A 170 -17.70 3.21 -10.20
N ALA A 171 -18.04 3.39 -8.92
CA ALA A 171 -17.02 3.52 -7.88
C ALA A 171 -16.18 2.23 -7.80
N VAL A 172 -14.85 2.41 -7.76
CA VAL A 172 -13.89 1.33 -7.55
C VAL A 172 -13.90 0.98 -6.07
N GLN A 173 -13.96 -0.32 -5.77
CA GLN A 173 -13.78 -0.81 -4.40
C GLN A 173 -12.29 -1.00 -4.14
N LEU A 174 -11.77 -0.31 -3.13
CA LEU A 174 -10.40 -0.47 -2.67
C LEU A 174 -10.42 -1.39 -1.45
N ARG A 175 -9.64 -2.47 -1.53
CA ARG A 175 -9.33 -3.36 -0.41
C ARG A 175 -7.89 -3.12 -0.03
N VAL A 176 -7.64 -2.85 1.23
CA VAL A 176 -6.29 -2.58 1.74
C VAL A 176 -6.02 -3.49 2.92
N THR A 177 -4.84 -4.09 2.94
CA THR A 177 -4.33 -4.84 4.07
C THR A 177 -3.03 -4.22 4.54
N LEU A 178 -2.97 -3.92 5.83
CA LEU A 178 -1.80 -3.40 6.52
C LEU A 178 -1.26 -4.46 7.47
N THR A 179 0.05 -4.69 7.44
CA THR A 179 0.74 -5.61 8.35
C THR A 179 2.07 -4.99 8.79
N PRO A 180 2.65 -5.41 9.93
CA PRO A 180 4.02 -5.01 10.27
C PRO A 180 5.00 -5.45 9.19
N ALA A 181 5.89 -4.54 8.77
CA ALA A 181 7.06 -4.88 7.97
C ALA A 181 8.16 -5.44 8.90
N GLY A 182 8.78 -6.54 8.47
CA GLY A 182 9.87 -7.21 9.19
C GLY A 182 11.19 -6.45 9.19
#